data_AF-A0A1S3QK53-F1
#
_entry.id   AF-A0A1S3QK53-F1
#
_cell.length_a   1.000
_cell.length_b   1.000
_cell.length_c   1.000
_cell.angle_alpha   90.00
_cell.angle_beta   90.00
_cell.angle_gamma   90.00
#
_symmetry.space_group_name_H-M   'P 1'
#
loop_
_entity.id
_entity.type
_entity.pdbx_description
1 polymer ?
#
loop_
_entity_poly.entity_id
_entity_poly.type
_entity_poly.pdbx_seq_one_letter_code
_entity_poly.pdbx_strand_id
1 'polypeptide(L)'
;MSLGSSRGSSSSSSSSSGGGRGVNLPVEVWRVVLAYLPLPELGRCSLVCRAWRELILSLDNTRWRELCLGLPECPRHPNWPSQPHLEPSSWREALRQHAIASRTWSRHAHPELQPSSCLHLFRRRKERRVWQVGSGLELETLRGALVVAGSYDRVVLHPGVYEEQAELVLKVPVEVVGLGRLGDVALLVSLEQQCPTARLSNLVFMPAWFSTVVYKVH
;
A
#
# COMPACT_ATOMS: atom_id res chain seq x y z
N MET A 1 18.60 26.56 60.59
CA MET A 1 17.14 26.48 60.34
C MET A 1 16.65 27.87 59.98
N SER A 2 16.44 28.13 58.69
CA SER A 2 15.74 29.32 58.19
C SER A 2 15.03 28.89 56.92
N LEU A 3 13.70 28.87 56.97
CA LEU A 3 12.83 28.41 55.90
C LEU A 3 12.58 29.56 54.91
N GLY A 4 13.09 29.32 53.70
CA GLY A 4 12.40 29.52 52.41
C GLY A 4 11.60 30.80 52.19
N SER A 5 12.25 31.78 51.56
CA SER A 5 11.58 32.92 50.91
C SER A 5 10.96 32.52 49.57
N SER A 6 9.70 32.92 49.41
CA SER A 6 8.89 32.92 48.21
C SER A 6 9.53 33.73 47.08
N ARG A 7 9.66 33.13 45.89
CA ARG A 7 9.71 33.87 44.61
C ARG A 7 9.02 33.07 43.51
N GLY A 8 7.74 33.36 43.31
CA GLY A 8 7.06 33.07 42.06
C GLY A 8 7.70 33.89 40.96
N SER A 9 8.15 33.22 39.89
CA SER A 9 8.64 33.87 38.68
C SER A 9 7.70 33.47 37.54
N SER A 10 6.73 34.33 37.31
CA SER A 10 5.89 34.37 36.12
C SER A 10 6.77 34.59 34.88
N SER A 11 6.77 33.62 33.97
CA SER A 11 7.25 33.82 32.59
C SER A 11 6.08 33.58 31.64
N SER A 12 5.27 34.62 31.48
CA SER A 12 4.32 34.78 30.38
C SER A 12 5.09 35.11 29.11
N SER A 13 5.21 34.15 28.20
CA SER A 13 5.71 34.35 26.82
C SER A 13 4.55 34.41 25.82
N SER A 14 3.76 35.47 25.89
CA SER A 14 3.06 36.05 24.73
C SER A 14 4.06 36.98 24.03
N SER A 15 4.12 37.17 22.72
CA SER A 15 3.21 36.83 21.62
C SER A 15 3.98 37.15 20.33
N SER A 16 3.98 36.22 19.39
CA SER A 16 4.52 36.41 18.05
C SER A 16 3.71 37.48 17.32
N SER A 17 4.31 38.66 17.17
CA SER A 17 3.81 39.77 16.37
C SER A 17 4.25 39.58 14.93
N GLY A 18 3.35 39.05 14.09
CA GLY A 18 3.46 39.04 12.64
C GLY A 18 2.15 39.54 12.07
N GLY A 19 2.11 40.82 11.72
CA GLY A 19 0.91 41.52 11.27
C GLY A 19 0.33 40.95 9.99
N GLY A 20 -0.92 40.52 10.10
CA GLY A 20 -1.87 40.38 9.01
C GLY A 20 -3.25 40.37 9.63
N ARG A 21 -4.06 41.39 9.35
CA ARG A 21 -5.52 41.40 9.61
C ARG A 21 -6.16 40.38 8.65
N GLY A 22 -5.77 39.12 8.76
CA GLY A 22 -6.43 37.98 8.14
C GLY A 22 -7.31 37.36 9.22
N VAL A 23 -8.54 37.04 8.87
CA VAL A 23 -9.44 36.26 9.72
C VAL A 23 -8.70 34.97 10.09
N ASN A 24 -8.15 34.88 11.30
CA ASN A 24 -7.57 33.64 11.79
C ASN A 24 -8.73 32.67 12.01
N LEU A 25 -8.96 31.81 11.02
CA LEU A 25 -9.96 30.75 11.12
C LEU A 25 -9.67 29.91 12.39
N PRO A 26 -10.70 29.55 13.18
CA PRO A 26 -10.54 28.61 14.28
C PRO A 26 -9.91 27.31 13.80
N VAL A 27 -9.15 26.65 14.67
CA VAL A 27 -8.39 25.44 14.34
C VAL A 27 -9.29 24.30 13.85
N GLU A 28 -10.52 24.26 14.36
CA GLU A 28 -11.57 23.31 13.99
C GLU A 28 -11.98 23.49 12.52
N VAL A 29 -12.11 24.74 12.07
CA VAL A 29 -12.47 25.04 10.68
C VAL A 29 -11.33 24.63 9.75
N TRP A 30 -10.08 24.88 10.14
CA TRP A 30 -8.94 24.40 9.37
C TRP A 30 -8.87 22.87 9.30
N ARG A 31 -9.22 22.14 10.36
CA ARG A 31 -9.31 20.66 10.30
C ARG A 31 -10.33 20.20 9.27
N VAL A 32 -11.49 20.86 9.20
CA VAL A 32 -12.51 20.57 8.19
C VAL A 32 -11.98 20.84 6.78
N VAL A 33 -11.36 22.00 6.55
CA VAL A 33 -10.75 22.34 5.25
C VAL A 33 -9.71 21.30 4.84
N LEU A 34 -8.79 20.94 5.76
CA LEU A 34 -7.77 19.93 5.51
C LEU A 34 -8.37 18.53 5.28
N ALA A 35 -9.48 18.19 5.93
CA ALA A 35 -10.13 16.90 5.74
C ALA A 35 -10.62 16.69 4.30
N TYR A 36 -10.96 17.74 3.55
CA TYR A 36 -11.34 17.59 2.14
C TYR A 36 -10.16 17.34 1.20
N LEU A 37 -8.92 17.58 1.63
CA LEU A 37 -7.75 17.44 0.77
C LEU A 37 -7.34 15.96 0.61
N PRO A 38 -6.92 15.54 -0.59
CA PRO A 38 -6.33 14.23 -0.82
C PRO A 38 -4.94 14.13 -0.18
N LEU A 39 -4.48 12.90 0.03
CA LEU A 39 -3.20 12.61 0.69
C LEU A 39 -1.98 13.37 0.11
N PRO A 40 -1.82 13.53 -1.23
CA PRO A 40 -0.69 14.27 -1.78
C PRO A 40 -0.68 15.75 -1.37
N GLU A 41 -1.86 16.37 -1.26
CA GLU A 41 -2.01 17.78 -0.91
C GLU A 41 -1.78 18.01 0.58
N LEU A 42 -2.29 17.12 1.44
CA LEU A 42 -1.94 17.08 2.87
C LEU A 42 -0.42 16.97 3.07
N GLY A 43 0.24 16.14 2.27
CA GLY A 43 1.71 16.05 2.25
C GLY A 43 2.37 17.39 1.98
N ARG A 44 1.91 18.16 0.99
CA ARG A 44 2.44 19.49 0.67
C ARG A 44 2.16 20.50 1.79
N CYS A 45 0.94 20.53 2.31
CA CYS A 45 0.56 21.40 3.42
C CYS A 45 1.42 21.16 4.67
N SER A 46 1.83 19.91 4.92
CA SER A 46 2.71 19.57 6.05
C SER A 46 4.12 20.18 5.97
N LEU A 47 4.53 20.67 4.79
CA LEU A 47 5.83 21.29 4.55
C LEU A 47 5.83 22.81 4.74
N VAL A 48 4.65 23.45 4.86
CA VAL A 48 4.51 24.91 4.98
C VAL A 48 5.15 25.42 6.27
N CYS A 49 4.72 24.88 7.42
CA CYS A 49 5.36 25.13 8.71
C CYS A 49 4.98 24.05 9.73
N ARG A 50 5.62 24.10 10.92
CA ARG A 50 5.38 23.14 12.00
C ARG A 50 3.92 23.11 12.48
N ALA A 51 3.27 24.27 12.59
CA ALA A 51 1.87 24.35 13.03
C ALA A 51 0.92 23.63 12.06
N TRP A 52 1.12 23.78 10.75
CA TRP A 52 0.35 23.05 9.73
C TRP A 52 0.59 21.54 9.82
N ARG A 53 1.84 21.12 10.03
CA ARG A 53 2.17 19.71 10.22
C ARG A 53 1.47 19.12 11.45
N GLU A 54 1.53 19.80 12.59
CA GLU A 54 0.87 19.35 13.83
C GLU A 54 -0.65 19.32 13.66
N LEU A 55 -1.22 20.30 12.96
CA LEU A 55 -2.65 20.34 12.65
C LEU A 55 -3.09 19.15 11.78
N ILE A 56 -2.35 18.84 10.72
CA ILE A 56 -2.62 17.68 9.86
C ILE A 56 -2.49 16.36 10.65
N LEU A 57 -1.47 16.26 11.50
CA LEU A 57 -1.29 15.10 12.37
C LEU A 57 -2.40 14.94 13.42
N SER A 58 -3.13 16.02 13.72
CA SER A 58 -4.29 16.03 14.63
C SER A 58 -5.62 15.69 13.96
N LEU A 59 -5.64 15.40 12.66
CA LEU A 59 -6.85 14.94 11.97
C LEU A 59 -7.38 13.63 12.56
N ASP A 60 -8.70 13.46 12.52
CA ASP A 60 -9.40 12.32 13.09
C ASP A 60 -8.97 10.97 12.48
N ASN A 61 -9.03 9.91 13.29
CA ASN A 61 -8.68 8.56 12.84
C ASN A 61 -9.58 8.06 11.69
N THR A 62 -10.84 8.49 11.65
CA THR A 62 -11.77 8.19 10.55
C THR A 62 -11.27 8.75 9.23
N ARG A 63 -10.69 9.96 9.25
CA ARG A 63 -10.12 10.57 8.06
C ARG A 63 -8.88 9.82 7.58
N TRP A 64 -7.99 9.44 8.50
CA TRP A 64 -6.83 8.60 8.15
C TRP A 64 -7.26 7.25 7.57
N ARG A 65 -8.33 6.65 8.09
CA ARG A 65 -8.92 5.41 7.55
C ARG A 65 -9.40 5.58 6.11
N GLU A 66 -10.17 6.64 5.83
CA GLU A 66 -10.64 6.93 4.47
C GLU A 66 -9.47 7.10 3.50
N LEU A 67 -8.44 7.85 3.91
CA LEU A 67 -7.23 8.04 3.10
C LEU A 67 -6.50 6.72 2.86
N CYS A 68 -6.42 5.83 3.85
CA CYS A 68 -5.82 4.50 3.70
C CYS A 68 -6.60 3.59 2.74
N LEU A 69 -7.93 3.56 2.87
CA LEU A 69 -8.79 2.67 2.09
C LEU A 69 -9.04 3.18 0.67
N GLY A 70 -9.10 4.49 0.50
CA GLY A 70 -9.34 5.18 -0.76
C GLY A 70 -8.13 5.23 -1.70
N LEU A 71 -7.00 4.62 -1.37
CA LEU A 71 -5.86 4.49 -2.28
C LEU A 71 -6.19 3.47 -3.39
N PRO A 72 -6.39 3.91 -4.65
CA PRO A 72 -6.86 3.04 -5.71
C PRO A 72 -5.76 2.11 -6.26
N GLU A 73 -4.49 2.46 -6.04
CA GLU A 73 -3.39 1.98 -6.88
C GLU A 73 -2.10 1.66 -6.14
N CYS A 74 -2.00 1.93 -4.84
CA CYS A 74 -0.83 1.49 -4.09
C CYS A 74 -1.09 0.05 -3.65
N PRO A 75 -0.37 -0.91 -4.23
CA PRO A 75 -0.54 -2.28 -3.81
C PRO A 75 -0.24 -2.33 -2.29
N ARG A 76 -1.22 -2.77 -1.48
CA ARG A 76 -1.15 -3.00 -0.03
C ARG A 76 -0.17 -4.10 0.37
N HIS A 77 0.81 -3.81 1.24
CA HIS A 77 1.84 -4.75 1.71
C HIS A 77 1.34 -6.22 1.75
N PRO A 78 2.09 -7.23 1.27
CA PRO A 78 1.59 -8.61 1.14
C PRO A 78 0.87 -9.14 2.39
N ASN A 79 1.35 -8.75 3.58
CA ASN A 79 0.75 -9.12 4.87
C ASN A 79 -0.28 -8.09 5.38
N TRP A 80 -0.96 -7.36 4.50
CA TRP A 80 -1.89 -6.30 4.89
C TRP A 80 -3.31 -6.54 4.34
N PRO A 81 -4.34 -6.57 5.21
CA PRO A 81 -4.27 -6.72 6.66
C PRO A 81 -4.04 -8.19 7.05
N SER A 82 -3.08 -8.48 7.94
CA SER A 82 -2.91 -9.82 8.53
C SER A 82 -4.18 -10.31 9.22
N GLN A 83 -5.00 -9.38 9.72
CA GLN A 83 -6.27 -9.64 10.39
C GLN A 83 -7.31 -8.67 9.84
N PRO A 84 -8.05 -9.02 8.76
CA PRO A 84 -9.03 -8.12 8.15
C PRO A 84 -10.21 -7.74 9.06
N HIS A 85 -10.43 -8.54 10.10
CA HIS A 85 -11.49 -8.34 11.11
C HIS A 85 -11.08 -7.39 12.23
N LEU A 86 -9.79 -7.02 12.33
CA LEU A 86 -9.27 -6.12 13.35
C LEU A 86 -8.78 -4.83 12.70
N GLU A 87 -9.32 -3.70 13.15
CA GLU A 87 -8.81 -2.40 12.72
C GLU A 87 -7.42 -2.15 13.31
N PRO A 88 -6.52 -1.50 12.57
CA PRO A 88 -5.22 -1.12 13.10
C PRO A 88 -5.39 -0.13 14.25
N SER A 89 -4.49 -0.22 15.24
CA SER A 89 -4.45 0.71 16.38
C SER A 89 -4.28 2.18 15.95
N SER A 90 -3.62 2.42 14.82
CA SER A 90 -3.37 3.75 14.25
C SER A 90 -3.41 3.68 12.73
N TRP A 91 -4.48 4.20 12.12
CA TRP A 91 -4.62 4.27 10.67
C TRP A 91 -3.52 5.11 10.00
N ARG A 92 -2.99 6.10 10.71
CA ARG A 92 -1.84 6.91 10.26
C ARG A 92 -0.56 6.08 10.14
N GLU A 93 -0.29 5.21 11.11
CA GLU A 93 0.90 4.34 11.08
C GLU A 93 0.75 3.25 10.03
N ALA A 94 -0.45 2.69 9.89
CA ALA A 94 -0.79 1.79 8.80
C ALA A 94 -0.51 2.42 7.43
N LEU A 95 -0.94 3.67 7.21
CA LEU A 95 -0.65 4.42 5.99
C LEU A 95 0.86 4.57 5.75
N ARG A 96 1.60 4.91 6.81
CA ARG A 96 3.05 5.08 6.74
C ARG A 96 3.75 3.77 6.38
N GLN A 97 3.38 2.67 7.03
CA GLN A 97 3.90 1.33 6.74
C GLN A 97 3.60 0.93 5.30
N HIS A 98 2.38 1.19 4.84
CA HIS A 98 1.98 0.95 3.46
C HIS A 98 2.79 1.75 2.45
N ALA A 99 3.03 3.03 2.72
CA ALA A 99 3.86 3.89 1.88
C ALA A 99 5.32 3.40 1.83
N ILE A 100 5.89 2.97 2.96
CA ILE A 100 7.24 2.40 3.02
C ILE A 100 7.32 1.11 2.21
N ALA A 101 6.38 0.18 2.42
CA ALA A 101 6.30 -1.08 1.67
C ALA A 101 6.14 -0.87 0.16
N SER A 102 5.30 0.08 -0.24
CA SER A 102 5.09 0.43 -1.65
C SER A 102 6.35 1.04 -2.27
N ARG A 103 7.11 1.83 -1.49
CA ARG A 103 8.37 2.44 -1.91
C ARG A 103 9.49 1.42 -2.01
N THR A 104 9.61 0.48 -1.08
CA THR A 104 10.62 -0.60 -1.14
C THR A 104 10.34 -1.48 -2.36
N TRP A 105 9.09 -1.90 -2.56
CA TRP A 105 8.67 -2.64 -3.77
C TRP A 105 9.03 -1.87 -5.04
N SER A 106 8.67 -0.58 -5.10
CA SER A 106 8.99 0.26 -6.26
C SER A 106 10.50 0.48 -6.45
N ARG A 107 11.32 0.42 -5.39
CA ARG A 107 12.78 0.55 -5.48
C ARG A 107 13.42 -0.72 -6.02
N HIS A 108 13.00 -1.89 -5.52
CA HIS A 108 13.39 -3.19 -6.05
C HIS A 108 12.83 -3.46 -7.44
N ALA A 109 11.88 -2.63 -7.90
CA ALA A 109 11.43 -2.62 -9.29
C ALA A 109 12.40 -2.10 -10.34
N HIS A 110 13.41 -1.37 -9.91
CA HIS A 110 14.31 -0.64 -10.79
C HIS A 110 15.76 -1.14 -10.92
N PRO A 111 16.23 -2.28 -10.33
CA PRO A 111 17.61 -2.72 -10.56
C PRO A 111 17.88 -3.29 -11.96
N GLU A 112 16.91 -3.93 -12.63
CA GLU A 112 17.20 -4.67 -13.88
C GLU A 112 17.08 -3.87 -15.17
N LEU A 113 16.38 -2.73 -15.15
CA LEU A 113 16.33 -1.80 -16.27
C LEU A 113 17.09 -0.55 -15.86
N GLN A 114 18.41 -0.54 -16.03
CA GLN A 114 19.22 0.67 -16.06
C GLN A 114 18.74 1.53 -17.24
N PRO A 115 17.93 2.60 -17.05
CA PRO A 115 17.82 3.58 -18.09
C PRO A 115 19.13 4.38 -18.05
N SER A 116 19.70 4.64 -19.21
CA SER A 116 20.83 5.56 -19.37
C SER A 116 20.66 6.79 -18.47
N SER A 117 21.72 7.10 -17.73
CA SER A 117 21.85 7.95 -16.54
C SER A 117 21.47 9.44 -16.70
N CYS A 118 20.73 9.81 -17.74
CA CYS A 118 20.45 11.21 -18.08
C CYS A 118 18.96 11.54 -18.25
N LEU A 119 18.03 10.57 -18.11
CA LEU A 119 16.58 10.78 -18.32
C LEU A 119 15.73 10.59 -17.05
N HIS A 120 16.22 11.01 -15.89
CA HIS A 120 15.47 10.90 -14.63
C HIS A 120 14.17 11.73 -14.59
N LEU A 121 14.07 12.77 -15.44
CA LEU A 121 12.89 13.64 -15.57
C LEU A 121 11.80 13.05 -16.48
N PHE A 122 12.17 12.16 -17.40
CA PHE A 122 11.24 11.44 -18.29
C PHE A 122 11.18 9.96 -17.93
N ARG A 123 11.17 9.65 -16.63
CA ARG A 123 10.89 8.30 -16.14
C ARG A 123 9.43 7.97 -16.47
N ARG A 124 9.16 7.66 -17.74
CA ARG A 124 7.93 6.98 -18.16
C ARG A 124 7.93 5.69 -17.36
N ARG A 125 7.15 5.67 -16.28
CA ARG A 125 6.71 4.42 -15.66
C ARG A 125 6.14 3.64 -16.84
N LYS A 126 6.79 2.54 -17.24
CA LYS A 126 6.14 1.57 -18.14
C LYS A 126 4.78 1.31 -17.51
N GLU A 127 3.74 1.63 -18.27
CA GLU A 127 2.37 1.62 -17.78
C GLU A 127 2.11 0.20 -17.27
N ARG A 128 1.95 0.07 -15.94
CA ARG A 128 1.74 -1.24 -15.33
C ARG A 128 0.37 -1.70 -15.77
N ARG A 129 0.31 -2.79 -16.53
CA ARG A 129 -0.96 -3.27 -17.04
C ARG A 129 -1.65 -4.10 -15.96
N VAL A 130 -2.96 -3.98 -15.90
CA VAL A 130 -3.81 -4.81 -15.04
C VAL A 130 -4.44 -5.87 -15.92
N TRP A 131 -4.06 -7.12 -15.70
CA TRP A 131 -4.58 -8.29 -16.40
C TRP A 131 -5.73 -8.88 -15.60
N GLN A 132 -6.90 -9.04 -16.22
CA GLN A 132 -8.08 -9.63 -15.59
C GLN A 132 -8.14 -11.12 -15.94
N VAL A 133 -8.17 -11.97 -14.93
CA VAL A 133 -8.16 -13.43 -15.07
C VAL A 133 -9.41 -14.02 -14.44
N GLY A 134 -10.09 -14.89 -15.18
CA GLY A 134 -11.29 -15.60 -14.73
C GLY A 134 -12.11 -16.16 -15.88
N SER A 135 -13.12 -16.96 -15.57
CA SER A 135 -14.00 -17.55 -16.59
C SER A 135 -14.74 -16.46 -17.38
N GLY A 136 -14.56 -16.45 -18.71
CA GLY A 136 -15.19 -15.47 -19.61
C GLY A 136 -14.56 -14.07 -19.60
N LEU A 137 -13.32 -13.92 -19.14
CA LEU A 137 -12.55 -12.67 -19.15
C LEU A 137 -11.41 -12.69 -20.18
N GLU A 138 -10.58 -11.64 -20.21
CA GLU A 138 -9.46 -11.50 -21.15
C GLU A 138 -8.50 -12.72 -21.11
N LEU A 139 -8.31 -13.29 -19.93
CA LEU A 139 -7.45 -14.45 -19.70
C LEU A 139 -8.20 -15.45 -18.82
N GLU A 140 -8.36 -16.68 -19.30
CA GLU A 140 -9.10 -17.71 -18.55
C GLU A 140 -8.23 -18.40 -17.49
N THR A 141 -6.92 -18.49 -17.74
CA THR A 141 -5.98 -19.24 -16.88
C THR A 141 -4.94 -18.33 -16.26
N LEU A 142 -4.53 -18.67 -15.03
CA LEU A 142 -3.44 -17.97 -14.33
C LEU A 142 -2.12 -18.18 -15.08
N ARG A 143 -1.89 -19.38 -15.61
CA ARG A 143 -0.72 -19.67 -16.45
C ARG A 143 -0.65 -18.75 -17.68
N GLY A 144 -1.75 -18.58 -18.40
CA GLY A 144 -1.81 -17.69 -19.56
C GLY A 144 -1.46 -16.24 -19.19
N ALA A 145 -1.96 -15.77 -18.05
CA ALA A 145 -1.66 -14.44 -17.55
C ALA A 145 -0.18 -14.25 -17.20
N LEU A 146 0.44 -15.23 -16.53
CA LEU A 146 1.86 -15.15 -16.15
C LEU A 146 2.82 -15.21 -17.34
N VAL A 147 2.40 -15.83 -18.46
CA VAL A 147 3.19 -15.86 -19.71
C VAL A 147 3.20 -14.48 -20.39
N VAL A 148 2.09 -13.75 -20.33
CA VAL A 148 1.94 -12.45 -21.02
C VAL A 148 2.33 -11.28 -20.10
N ALA A 149 2.25 -11.47 -18.78
CA ALA A 149 2.56 -10.44 -17.80
C ALA A 149 4.00 -9.93 -17.93
N GLY A 150 4.14 -8.61 -17.99
CA GLY A 150 5.44 -7.94 -17.89
C GLY A 150 5.89 -7.75 -16.44
N SER A 151 7.15 -7.33 -16.28
CA SER A 151 7.69 -7.00 -14.95
C SER A 151 6.87 -5.89 -14.28
N TYR A 152 6.41 -6.17 -13.06
CA TYR A 152 5.60 -5.33 -12.19
C TYR A 152 4.17 -5.09 -12.67
N ASP A 153 3.67 -5.89 -13.61
CA ASP A 153 2.25 -5.93 -13.96
C ASP A 153 1.42 -6.54 -12.81
N ARG A 154 0.14 -6.20 -12.82
CA ARG A 154 -0.83 -6.69 -11.85
C ARG A 154 -1.74 -7.71 -12.52
N VAL A 155 -1.82 -8.90 -11.96
CA VAL A 155 -2.72 -9.98 -12.36
C VAL A 155 -3.84 -10.04 -11.33
N VAL A 156 -5.07 -9.81 -11.77
CA VAL A 156 -6.26 -9.73 -10.93
C VAL A 156 -7.12 -10.96 -11.21
N LEU A 157 -7.25 -11.83 -10.21
CA LEU A 157 -8.03 -13.06 -10.28
C LEU A 157 -9.45 -12.79 -9.79
N HIS A 158 -10.44 -13.13 -10.61
CA HIS A 158 -11.85 -13.08 -10.22
C HIS A 158 -12.22 -14.28 -9.34
N PRO A 159 -13.30 -14.18 -8.53
CA PRO A 159 -13.77 -15.27 -7.67
C PRO A 159 -13.87 -16.60 -8.42
N GLY A 160 -13.25 -17.64 -7.86
CA GLY A 160 -13.16 -18.94 -8.51
C GLY A 160 -12.03 -19.82 -7.98
N VAL A 161 -12.05 -21.07 -8.40
CA VAL A 161 -11.01 -22.05 -8.13
C VAL A 161 -10.14 -22.18 -9.37
N TYR A 162 -8.85 -21.87 -9.24
CA TYR A 162 -7.88 -22.00 -10.32
C TYR A 162 -7.02 -23.22 -10.06
N GLU A 163 -7.23 -24.26 -10.87
CA GLU A 163 -6.49 -25.51 -10.81
C GLU A 163 -5.51 -25.59 -11.97
N GLU A 164 -4.22 -25.69 -11.65
CA GLU A 164 -3.15 -25.82 -12.64
C GLU A 164 -2.34 -27.07 -12.34
N GLN A 165 -2.36 -28.04 -13.26
CA GLN A 165 -1.73 -29.35 -13.09
C GLN A 165 -0.20 -29.29 -13.07
N ALA A 166 0.38 -28.21 -13.61
CA ALA A 166 1.81 -28.02 -13.70
C ALA A 166 2.27 -26.88 -12.79
N GLU A 167 3.50 -27.00 -12.29
CA GLU A 167 4.14 -25.94 -11.52
C GLU A 167 4.18 -24.62 -12.29
N LEU A 168 3.80 -23.55 -11.61
CA LEU A 168 3.77 -22.19 -12.11
C LEU A 168 5.04 -21.47 -11.68
N VAL A 169 5.84 -21.09 -12.67
CA VAL A 169 7.11 -20.40 -12.43
C VAL A 169 6.94 -18.89 -12.59
N LEU A 170 7.17 -18.14 -11.51
CA LEU A 170 7.19 -16.68 -11.53
C LEU A 170 8.56 -16.20 -12.03
N LYS A 171 8.69 -16.06 -13.35
CA LYS A 171 9.93 -15.64 -14.02
C LYS A 171 10.21 -14.14 -13.88
N VAL A 172 9.16 -13.32 -13.87
CA VAL A 172 9.25 -11.87 -13.71
C VAL A 172 8.55 -11.44 -12.43
N PRO A 173 8.98 -10.32 -11.81
CA PRO A 173 8.27 -9.76 -10.66
C PRO A 173 6.84 -9.40 -11.04
N VAL A 174 5.84 -9.93 -10.34
CA VAL A 174 4.41 -9.67 -10.61
C VAL A 174 3.64 -9.52 -9.32
N GLU A 175 2.51 -8.82 -9.40
CA GLU A 175 1.54 -8.77 -8.32
C GLU A 175 0.29 -9.57 -8.70
N VAL A 176 0.01 -10.66 -7.99
CA VAL A 176 -1.21 -11.46 -8.13
C VAL A 176 -2.18 -11.11 -7.00
N VAL A 177 -3.40 -10.71 -7.35
CA VAL A 177 -4.42 -10.24 -6.41
C VAL A 177 -5.74 -10.95 -6.65
N GLY A 178 -6.29 -11.60 -5.63
CA GLY A 178 -7.67 -12.10 -5.68
C GLY A 178 -8.67 -10.96 -5.45
N LEU A 179 -9.74 -10.93 -6.25
CA LEU A 179 -10.90 -10.06 -6.03
C LEU A 179 -11.90 -10.72 -5.10
N GLY A 180 -12.62 -9.88 -4.36
CA GLY A 180 -13.64 -10.33 -3.41
C GLY A 180 -13.10 -10.46 -1.99
N ARG A 181 -13.79 -11.28 -1.20
CA ARG A 181 -13.47 -11.58 0.19
C ARG A 181 -12.42 -12.70 0.27
N LEU A 182 -11.77 -12.80 1.43
CA LEU A 182 -10.84 -13.89 1.69
C LEU A 182 -11.58 -15.24 1.55
N GLY A 183 -11.09 -16.11 0.69
CA GLY A 183 -11.74 -17.40 0.37
C GLY A 183 -12.50 -17.41 -0.95
N ASP A 184 -12.80 -16.26 -1.54
CA ASP A 184 -13.50 -16.21 -2.84
C ASP A 184 -12.59 -16.67 -4.00
N VAL A 185 -11.26 -16.53 -3.83
CA VAL A 185 -10.26 -16.99 -4.80
C VAL A 185 -9.37 -18.05 -4.17
N ALA A 186 -9.44 -19.26 -4.72
CA ALA A 186 -8.64 -20.40 -4.29
C ALA A 186 -7.70 -20.86 -5.41
N LEU A 187 -6.44 -21.12 -5.06
CA LEU A 187 -5.40 -21.59 -5.97
C LEU A 187 -5.01 -23.03 -5.59
N LEU A 188 -5.22 -23.97 -6.51
CA LEU A 188 -4.68 -25.34 -6.44
C LEU A 188 -3.51 -25.42 -7.41
N VAL A 189 -2.38 -24.83 -7.02
CA VAL A 189 -1.20 -24.68 -7.88
C VAL A 189 0.09 -24.85 -7.06
N SER A 190 1.15 -25.34 -7.68
CA SER A 190 2.52 -25.18 -7.15
C SER A 190 3.13 -23.90 -7.70
N LEU A 191 3.71 -23.04 -6.85
CA LEU A 191 4.40 -21.81 -7.28
C LEU A 191 5.90 -21.91 -7.00
N GLU A 192 6.70 -21.77 -8.05
CA GLU A 192 8.14 -21.59 -7.96
C GLU A 192 8.49 -20.12 -8.24
N GLN A 193 9.07 -19.42 -7.28
CA GLN A 193 9.50 -18.03 -7.46
C GLN A 193 10.96 -17.98 -7.93
N GLN A 194 11.17 -17.72 -9.23
CA GLN A 194 12.51 -17.51 -9.82
C GLN A 194 12.91 -16.02 -9.88
N CYS A 195 11.93 -15.12 -9.82
CA CYS A 195 12.15 -13.68 -9.79
C CYS A 195 12.57 -13.18 -8.39
N PRO A 196 13.25 -12.02 -8.29
CA PRO A 196 13.76 -11.52 -7.01
C PRO A 196 12.66 -11.17 -6.01
N THR A 197 11.46 -10.86 -6.50
CA THR A 197 10.33 -10.50 -5.65
C THR A 197 9.01 -10.74 -6.37
N ALA A 198 8.05 -11.32 -5.66
CA ALA A 198 6.69 -11.50 -6.12
C ALA A 198 5.73 -11.05 -5.02
N ARG A 199 4.53 -10.64 -5.41
CA ARG A 199 3.51 -10.25 -4.45
C ARG A 199 2.21 -10.99 -4.69
N LEU A 200 1.75 -11.66 -3.65
CA LEU A 200 0.54 -12.46 -3.64
C LEU A 200 -0.37 -11.87 -2.56
N SER A 201 -1.61 -11.54 -2.89
CA SER A 201 -2.53 -10.91 -1.93
C SER A 201 -3.97 -11.33 -2.14
N ASN A 202 -4.69 -11.56 -1.05
CA ASN A 202 -6.08 -12.03 -1.04
C ASN A 202 -6.28 -13.34 -1.83
N LEU A 203 -5.41 -14.32 -1.60
CA LEU A 203 -5.44 -15.63 -2.25
C LEU A 203 -5.41 -16.71 -1.18
N VAL A 204 -6.17 -17.78 -1.40
CA VAL A 204 -6.11 -18.99 -0.57
C VAL A 204 -5.36 -20.07 -1.33
N PHE A 205 -4.21 -20.48 -0.80
CA PHE A 205 -3.47 -21.63 -1.33
C PHE A 205 -4.06 -22.90 -0.75
N MET A 206 -4.66 -23.70 -1.63
CA MET A 206 -5.07 -25.06 -1.31
C MET A 206 -3.94 -25.99 -1.73
N PRO A 207 -3.62 -27.02 -0.94
CA PRO A 207 -2.67 -28.02 -1.38
C PRO A 207 -3.21 -28.62 -2.69
N ALA A 208 -2.43 -28.48 -3.78
CA ALA A 208 -2.68 -29.25 -4.99
C ALA A 208 -2.73 -30.73 -4.58
N TRP A 209 -3.64 -31.50 -5.16
CA TRP A 209 -3.78 -32.92 -4.85
C TRP A 209 -2.56 -33.67 -5.39
N PHE A 210 -1.40 -33.51 -4.76
CA PHE A 210 -0.34 -34.49 -4.84
C PHE A 210 -0.84 -35.66 -4.01
N SER A 211 -1.59 -36.57 -4.63
CA SER A 211 -1.61 -37.94 -4.14
C SER A 211 -0.15 -38.34 -3.99
N THR A 212 0.33 -38.52 -2.77
CA THR A 212 1.70 -38.90 -2.43
C THR A 212 2.03 -40.33 -2.86
N VAL A 213 1.34 -40.86 -3.87
CA VAL A 213 1.53 -42.21 -4.37
C VAL A 213 1.45 -42.21 -5.89
N VAL A 214 2.58 -41.87 -6.52
CA VAL A 214 2.84 -42.29 -7.91
C VAL A 214 3.40 -43.72 -7.81
N TYR A 215 2.56 -44.73 -7.98
CA TYR A 215 3.06 -46.09 -8.24
C TYR A 215 3.71 -46.08 -9.63
N LYS A 216 5.03 -46.07 -9.65
CA LYS A 216 5.78 -46.40 -10.87
C LYS A 216 5.68 -47.92 -11.04
N VAL A 217 4.75 -48.38 -11.87
CA VAL A 217 4.69 -49.79 -12.28
C VAL A 217 5.77 -49.97 -13.35
N HIS A 218 6.80 -50.75 -13.02
CA HIS A 218 7.77 -51.28 -13.99
C HIS A 218 7.22 -52.53 -14.66
#